data_AF-A0A7J9IF75-F1
#
_entry.id   AF-A0A7J9IF75-F1
#
_cell.length_a   1.000
_cell.length_b   1.000
_cell.length_c   1.000
_cell.angle_alpha   90.00
_cell.angle_beta   90.00
_cell.angle_gamma   90.00
#
_symmetry.space_group_name_H-M   'P 1'
#
loop_
_entity.id
_entity.type
_entity.pdbx_description
1 polymer ?
#
loop_
_entity_poly.entity_id
_entity_poly.type
_entity_poly.pdbx_seq_one_letter_code
_entity_poly.pdbx_strand_id
1 'polypeptide(L)'
;MQYQVNWKRRFCLKALSTPEVIAAKNFTQLGTLIMKLGAKNAKVTLNVYNEMIMKPSSPQALKALNCCIEANQYAVSSFEMVSSELIEDPQTANNDVTVIGPEITNCEKELIDAKVQASQLLAGNRFVQYYIAIGGEITSTLELENQNEY
;
A
#
# COMPACT_ATOMS: atom_id res chain seq x y z
N MET A 1 -1.52 -20.66 -6.48
CA MET A 1 -0.46 -19.99 -5.69
C MET A 1 0.76 -19.56 -6.52
N GLN A 2 1.30 -20.38 -7.42
CA GLN A 2 2.54 -20.06 -8.17
C GLN A 2 2.46 -18.80 -9.06
N TYR A 3 1.29 -18.52 -9.66
CA TYR A 3 1.07 -17.29 -10.43
C TYR A 3 1.17 -16.03 -9.56
N GLN A 4 0.62 -16.05 -8.35
CA GLN A 4 0.62 -14.91 -7.42
C GLN A 4 2.04 -14.50 -6.99
N VAL A 5 2.92 -15.48 -6.75
CA VAL A 5 4.33 -15.25 -6.39
C VAL A 5 5.09 -14.57 -7.54
N ASN A 6 4.78 -14.95 -8.79
CA ASN A 6 5.38 -14.35 -9.97
C ASN A 6 4.96 -12.87 -10.13
N TRP A 7 3.70 -12.54 -9.85
CA TRP A 7 3.21 -11.15 -9.88
C TRP A 7 3.84 -10.28 -8.80
N LYS A 8 3.97 -10.78 -7.56
CA LYS A 8 4.67 -10.08 -6.47
C LYS A 8 6.12 -9.75 -6.84
N ARG A 9 6.86 -10.74 -7.36
CA ARG A 9 8.25 -10.55 -7.82
C ARG A 9 8.35 -9.52 -8.94
N ARG A 10 7.53 -9.66 -9.99
CA ARG A 10 7.54 -8.73 -11.13
C ARG A 10 7.18 -7.32 -10.71
N PHE A 11 6.22 -7.17 -9.81
CA PHE A 11 5.82 -5.87 -9.29
C PHE A 11 6.95 -5.23 -8.49
N CYS A 12 7.57 -5.98 -7.57
CA CYS A 12 8.71 -5.51 -6.80
C CYS A 12 9.85 -5.03 -7.72
N LEU A 13 10.25 -5.86 -8.70
CA LEU A 13 11.25 -5.48 -9.69
C LEU A 13 10.86 -4.20 -10.45
N LYS A 14 9.60 -4.07 -10.86
CA LYS A 14 9.11 -2.88 -11.56
C LYS A 14 9.15 -1.63 -10.66
N ALA A 15 8.71 -1.74 -9.41
CA ALA A 15 8.74 -0.64 -8.44
C ALA A 15 10.17 -0.18 -8.16
N LEU A 16 11.12 -1.13 -8.08
CA LEU A 16 12.53 -0.86 -7.86
C LEU A 16 13.29 -0.38 -9.10
N SER A 17 12.65 -0.37 -10.28
CA SER A 17 13.30 -0.03 -11.55
C SER A 17 12.94 1.36 -12.08
N THR A 18 12.32 2.24 -11.28
CA THR A 18 12.12 3.64 -11.73
C THR A 18 13.45 4.42 -11.65
N PRO A 19 13.70 5.41 -12.51
CA PRO A 19 14.95 6.17 -12.49
C PRO A 19 15.27 6.78 -11.12
N GLU A 20 14.26 7.30 -10.42
CA GLU A 20 14.41 7.90 -9.10
C GLU A 20 14.79 6.86 -8.05
N VAL A 21 14.15 5.68 -8.10
CA VAL A 21 14.42 4.59 -7.15
C VAL A 21 15.80 3.99 -7.39
N ILE A 22 16.22 3.82 -8.64
CA ILE A 22 17.57 3.36 -9.00
C ILE A 22 18.65 4.33 -8.50
N ALA A 23 18.35 5.63 -8.48
CA ALA A 23 19.27 6.67 -8.03
C ALA A 23 19.37 6.80 -6.49
N ALA A 24 18.52 6.08 -5.73
CA ALA A 24 18.56 6.10 -4.28
C ALA A 24 19.90 5.60 -3.75
N LYS A 25 20.51 6.35 -2.82
CA LYS A 25 21.86 6.06 -2.32
C LYS A 25 21.90 5.23 -1.03
N ASN A 26 20.77 5.11 -0.34
CA ASN A 26 20.63 4.39 0.91
C ASN A 26 19.19 3.91 1.10
N PHE A 27 18.96 3.07 2.11
CA PHE A 27 17.65 2.51 2.40
C PHE A 27 16.61 3.56 2.81
N THR A 28 17.02 4.66 3.44
CA THR A 28 16.11 5.77 3.79
C THR A 28 15.54 6.43 2.53
N GLN A 29 16.40 6.82 1.58
CA GLN A 29 15.96 7.39 0.30
C GLN A 29 15.11 6.40 -0.49
N LEU A 30 15.51 5.12 -0.51
CA LEU A 30 14.75 4.05 -1.16
C LEU A 30 13.35 3.91 -0.54
N GLY A 31 13.28 3.83 0.78
CA GLY A 31 12.04 3.73 1.55
C GLY A 31 11.12 4.91 1.29
N THR A 32 11.61 6.15 1.37
CA THR A 32 10.82 7.35 1.10
C THR A 32 10.23 7.33 -0.30
N LEU A 33 11.01 6.94 -1.32
CA LEU A 33 10.51 6.85 -2.70
C LEU A 33 9.46 5.75 -2.85
N ILE A 34 9.67 4.58 -2.26
CA ILE A 34 8.72 3.46 -2.29
C ILE A 34 7.41 3.83 -1.57
N MET A 35 7.47 4.50 -0.42
CA MET A 35 6.28 4.97 0.29
C MET A 35 5.49 5.98 -0.55
N LYS A 36 6.17 6.93 -1.20
CA LYS A 36 5.52 7.89 -2.12
C LYS A 36 4.85 7.20 -3.30
N LEU A 37 5.46 6.14 -3.84
CA LEU A 37 4.84 5.32 -4.88
C LEU A 37 3.62 4.56 -4.36
N GLY A 38 3.68 4.05 -3.12
CA GLY A 38 2.56 3.46 -2.39
C GLY A 38 1.38 4.43 -2.23
N ALA A 39 1.63 5.64 -1.71
CA ALA A 39 0.64 6.70 -1.57
C ALA A 39 -0.01 7.04 -2.92
N LYS A 40 0.80 7.22 -3.98
CA LYS A 40 0.29 7.48 -5.33
C LYS A 40 -0.61 6.35 -5.83
N ASN A 41 -0.24 5.10 -5.59
CA ASN A 41 -1.04 3.94 -6.00
C ASN A 41 -2.36 3.86 -5.23
N ALA A 42 -2.32 4.02 -3.91
CA ALA A 42 -3.50 4.08 -3.05
C ALA A 42 -4.45 5.21 -3.47
N LYS A 43 -3.91 6.38 -3.84
CA LYS A 43 -4.71 7.52 -4.34
C LYS A 43 -5.38 7.23 -5.68
N VAL A 44 -4.69 6.55 -6.60
CA VAL A 44 -5.31 6.11 -7.87
C VAL A 44 -6.44 5.12 -7.59
N THR A 45 -6.22 4.15 -6.71
CA THR A 45 -7.23 3.17 -6.32
C THR A 45 -8.44 3.84 -5.63
N LEU A 46 -8.19 4.79 -4.72
CA LEU A 46 -9.21 5.61 -4.06
C LEU A 46 -10.09 6.36 -5.07
N ASN A 47 -9.50 6.94 -6.11
CA ASN A 47 -10.27 7.64 -7.14
C ASN A 47 -11.25 6.70 -7.85
N VAL A 48 -10.84 5.45 -8.14
CA VAL A 48 -11.74 4.45 -8.74
C VAL A 48 -12.89 4.11 -7.79
N TYR A 49 -12.65 4.01 -6.48
CA TYR A 49 -13.73 3.83 -5.50
C TYR A 49 -14.70 5.02 -5.48
N ASN A 50 -14.17 6.24 -5.47
CA ASN A 50 -14.96 7.47 -5.49
C ASN A 50 -15.81 7.60 -6.77
N GLU A 51 -15.33 7.10 -7.91
CA GLU A 51 -16.14 7.02 -9.13
C GLU A 51 -17.20 5.92 -9.04
N MET A 52 -16.87 4.78 -8.43
CA MET A 52 -17.76 3.63 -8.37
C MET A 52 -18.94 3.84 -7.41
N ILE A 53 -18.73 4.52 -6.28
CA ILE A 53 -19.78 4.79 -5.30
C ILE A 53 -20.89 5.72 -5.84
N MET A 54 -20.59 6.52 -6.86
CA MET A 54 -21.57 7.38 -7.52
C MET A 54 -22.58 6.61 -8.39
N LYS A 55 -22.32 5.33 -8.67
CA LYS A 55 -23.20 4.49 -9.48
C LYS A 55 -24.29 3.86 -8.60
N PRO A 56 -25.52 3.67 -9.12
CA PRO A 56 -26.56 2.95 -8.41
C PRO A 56 -26.07 1.56 -8.00
N SER A 57 -26.22 1.23 -6.72
CA SER A 57 -25.78 -0.04 -6.15
C SER A 57 -26.64 -0.40 -4.93
N SER A 58 -26.54 -1.66 -4.49
CA SER A 58 -27.28 -2.10 -3.29
C SER A 58 -26.71 -1.44 -2.02
N PRO A 59 -27.50 -1.34 -0.93
CA PRO A 59 -27.00 -0.84 0.35
C PRO A 59 -25.75 -1.60 0.84
N GLN A 60 -25.70 -2.92 0.61
CA GLN A 60 -24.56 -3.76 0.96
C GLN A 60 -23.31 -3.39 0.14
N ALA A 61 -23.47 -3.15 -1.17
CA ALA A 61 -22.38 -2.70 -2.03
C ALA A 61 -21.89 -1.31 -1.62
N LEU A 62 -22.80 -0.38 -1.29
CA LEU A 62 -22.44 0.95 -0.79
C LEU A 62 -21.63 0.87 0.51
N LYS A 63 -22.04 0.00 1.45
CA LYS A 63 -21.28 -0.23 2.69
C LYS A 63 -19.86 -0.72 2.39
N ALA A 64 -19.72 -1.71 1.52
CA ALA A 64 -18.41 -2.25 1.13
C ALA A 64 -17.53 -1.19 0.43
N LEU A 65 -18.11 -0.40 -0.48
CA LEU A 65 -17.40 0.68 -1.16
C LEU A 65 -16.92 1.77 -0.17
N ASN A 66 -17.75 2.17 0.79
CA ASN A 66 -17.35 3.13 1.82
C ASN A 66 -16.21 2.61 2.70
N CYS A 67 -16.28 1.35 3.16
CA CYS A 67 -15.19 0.70 3.89
C CYS A 67 -13.86 0.77 3.11
N CYS A 68 -13.92 0.54 1.80
CA CYS A 68 -12.75 0.62 0.94
C CYS A 68 -12.24 2.04 0.68
N ILE A 69 -13.12 3.03 0.61
CA ILE A 69 -12.76 4.45 0.52
C ILE A 69 -11.98 4.85 1.76
N GLU A 70 -12.50 4.53 2.95
CA GLU A 70 -11.85 4.81 4.23
C GLU A 70 -10.49 4.12 4.33
N ALA A 71 -10.41 2.83 3.99
CA ALA A 71 -9.16 2.08 4.01
C ALA A 71 -8.10 2.65 3.05
N ASN A 72 -8.49 3.09 1.85
CA ASN A 72 -7.54 3.69 0.91
C ASN A 72 -7.17 5.13 1.27
N GLN A 73 -8.06 5.91 1.89
CA GLN A 73 -7.73 7.22 2.46
C GLN A 73 -6.70 7.09 3.60
N TYR A 74 -6.91 6.09 4.47
CA TYR A 74 -5.96 5.73 5.50
C TYR A 74 -4.62 5.33 4.88
N ALA A 75 -4.61 4.43 3.90
CA ALA A 75 -3.39 4.01 3.21
C ALA A 75 -2.61 5.17 2.59
N VAL A 76 -3.29 6.11 1.91
CA VAL A 76 -2.64 7.31 1.35
C VAL A 76 -1.93 8.11 2.46
N SER A 77 -2.67 8.43 3.52
CA SER A 77 -2.15 9.23 4.64
C SER A 77 -0.99 8.54 5.34
N SER A 78 -1.13 7.25 5.65
CA SER A 78 -0.08 6.47 6.33
C SER A 78 1.18 6.34 5.48
N PHE A 79 1.07 6.09 4.17
CA PHE A 79 2.25 6.07 3.31
C PHE A 79 2.97 7.43 3.26
N GLU A 80 2.22 8.54 3.20
CA GLU A 80 2.83 9.88 3.22
C GLU A 80 3.55 10.16 4.55
N MET A 81 2.93 9.75 5.66
CA MET A 81 3.48 9.86 7.01
C MET A 81 4.77 9.06 7.18
N VAL A 82 4.70 7.74 6.91
CA VAL A 82 5.86 6.82 6.96
C VAL A 82 6.99 7.34 6.07
N SER A 83 6.69 7.92 4.90
CA SER A 83 7.73 8.46 4.01
C SER A 83 8.58 9.57 4.66
N SER A 84 8.02 10.28 5.64
CA SER A 84 8.65 11.34 6.40
C SER A 84 9.32 10.81 7.68
N GLU A 85 8.68 9.87 8.37
CA GLU A 85 9.16 9.27 9.62
C GLU A 85 10.37 8.35 9.47
N LEU A 86 10.61 7.81 8.27
CA LEU A 86 11.76 6.94 7.97
C LEU A 86 13.13 7.55 8.34
N ILE A 87 13.22 8.87 8.50
CA ILE A 87 14.44 9.57 8.92
C ILE A 87 14.52 9.68 10.46
N GLU A 88 13.37 9.81 11.11
CA GLU A 88 13.26 10.15 12.54
C GLU A 88 13.15 8.89 13.40
N ASP A 89 12.28 7.95 13.01
CA ASP A 89 11.98 6.74 13.76
C ASP A 89 11.58 5.57 12.82
N PRO A 90 12.56 4.80 12.31
CA PRO A 90 12.29 3.65 11.45
C PRO A 90 11.47 2.54 12.11
N GLN A 91 11.47 2.43 13.44
CA GLN A 91 10.71 1.42 14.16
C GLN A 91 9.21 1.77 14.14
N THR A 92 8.87 3.03 14.45
CA THR A 92 7.50 3.54 14.31
C THR A 92 7.03 3.45 12.86
N ALA A 93 7.88 3.84 11.90
CA ALA A 93 7.61 3.72 10.48
C ALA A 93 7.30 2.26 10.04
N ASN A 94 7.97 1.25 10.62
CA ASN A 94 7.67 -0.16 10.37
C ASN A 94 6.27 -0.54 10.88
N ASN A 95 5.94 -0.16 12.13
CA ASN A 95 4.63 -0.41 12.69
C ASN A 95 3.54 0.23 11.82
N ASP A 96 3.70 1.49 11.46
CA ASP A 96 2.69 2.25 10.73
C ASP A 96 2.45 1.73 9.31
N VAL A 97 3.49 1.29 8.60
CA VAL A 97 3.28 0.68 7.26
C VAL A 97 2.56 -0.66 7.35
N THR A 98 2.81 -1.46 8.40
CA THR A 98 2.21 -2.80 8.55
C THR A 98 0.72 -2.75 8.88
N VAL A 99 0.27 -1.74 9.63
CA VAL A 99 -1.14 -1.56 10.04
C VAL A 99 -2.06 -1.24 8.84
N ILE A 100 -1.52 -0.75 7.72
CA ILE A 100 -2.28 -0.54 6.49
C ILE A 100 -2.82 -1.87 5.92
N GLY A 101 -2.08 -2.98 6.11
CA GLY A 101 -2.37 -4.28 5.51
C GLY A 101 -3.72 -4.87 5.91
N PRO A 102 -4.04 -4.95 7.22
CA PRO A 102 -5.35 -5.37 7.71
C PRO A 102 -6.51 -4.57 7.14
N GLU A 103 -6.41 -3.24 7.07
CA GLU A 103 -7.48 -2.36 6.58
C GLU A 103 -7.84 -2.67 5.11
N ILE A 104 -6.82 -2.78 4.26
CA ILE A 104 -7.01 -3.12 2.84
C ILE A 104 -7.55 -4.54 2.67
N THR A 105 -7.12 -5.48 3.52
CA THR A 105 -7.63 -6.87 3.51
C THR A 105 -9.11 -6.92 3.89
N ASN A 106 -9.51 -6.16 4.90
CA ASN A 106 -10.90 -6.07 5.34
C ASN A 106 -11.79 -5.47 4.24
N CYS A 107 -11.33 -4.40 3.58
CA CYS A 107 -11.99 -3.84 2.42
C CYS A 107 -12.19 -4.88 1.29
N GLU A 108 -11.15 -5.64 0.91
CA GLU A 108 -11.28 -6.68 -0.13
C GLU A 108 -12.34 -7.73 0.25
N LYS A 109 -12.36 -8.14 1.52
CA LYS A 109 -13.35 -9.08 2.04
C LYS A 109 -14.78 -8.54 1.89
N GLU A 110 -15.03 -7.30 2.31
CA GLU A 110 -16.35 -6.68 2.22
C GLU A 110 -16.82 -6.57 0.77
N LEU A 111 -15.94 -6.26 -0.19
CA LEU A 111 -16.28 -6.24 -1.62
C LEU A 111 -16.70 -7.62 -2.14
N ILE A 112 -15.98 -8.66 -1.74
CA ILE A 112 -16.27 -10.05 -2.14
C ILE A 112 -17.61 -10.49 -1.55
N ASP A 113 -17.83 -10.24 -0.25
CA ASP A 113 -19.05 -10.62 0.47
C ASP A 113 -20.28 -9.87 -0.08
N ALA A 114 -20.12 -8.60 -0.45
CA ALA A 114 -21.14 -7.79 -1.11
C ALA A 114 -21.29 -8.10 -2.62
N LYS A 115 -20.49 -9.02 -3.17
CA LYS A 115 -20.49 -9.43 -4.58
C LYS A 115 -20.29 -8.26 -5.56
N VAL A 116 -19.49 -7.27 -5.16
CA VAL A 116 -19.16 -6.12 -6.00
C VAL A 116 -18.24 -6.58 -7.13
N GLN A 117 -18.74 -6.61 -8.36
CA GLN A 117 -17.95 -6.99 -9.52
C GLN A 117 -17.06 -5.83 -9.97
N ALA A 118 -15.83 -5.80 -9.48
CA ALA A 118 -14.85 -4.80 -9.84
C ALA A 118 -13.42 -5.36 -9.74
N SER A 119 -13.02 -6.13 -10.76
CA SER A 119 -11.67 -6.71 -10.84
C SER A 119 -10.57 -5.65 -10.77
N GLN A 120 -10.84 -4.43 -11.25
CA GLN A 120 -9.92 -3.29 -11.14
C GLN A 120 -9.69 -2.85 -9.69
N LEU A 121 -10.72 -2.87 -8.82
CA LEU A 121 -10.60 -2.49 -7.41
C LEU A 121 -9.74 -3.50 -6.64
N LEU A 122 -9.98 -4.80 -6.87
CA LEU A 122 -9.17 -5.86 -6.28
C LEU A 122 -7.72 -5.82 -6.76
N ALA A 123 -7.47 -5.44 -8.02
CA ALA A 123 -6.12 -5.25 -8.52
C ALA A 123 -5.42 -4.06 -7.86
N GLY A 124 -6.14 -2.93 -7.67
CA GLY A 124 -5.63 -1.75 -6.97
C GLY A 124 -5.24 -2.05 -5.52
N ASN A 125 -6.14 -2.67 -4.75
CA ASN A 125 -5.88 -3.08 -3.37
C ASN A 125 -4.68 -4.03 -3.27
N ARG A 126 -4.56 -4.98 -4.21
CA ARG A 126 -3.41 -5.88 -4.27
C ARG A 126 -2.09 -5.13 -4.54
N PHE A 127 -2.08 -4.09 -5.37
CA PHE A 127 -0.88 -3.28 -5.56
C PHE A 127 -0.51 -2.48 -4.32
N VAL A 128 -1.49 -1.97 -3.58
CA VAL A 128 -1.27 -1.37 -2.25
C VAL A 128 -0.61 -2.37 -1.31
N GLN A 129 -1.12 -3.60 -1.22
CA GLN A 129 -0.52 -4.68 -0.43
C GLN A 129 0.94 -4.98 -0.82
N TYR A 130 1.29 -4.84 -2.09
CA TYR A 130 2.67 -5.04 -2.53
C TYR A 130 3.59 -3.92 -2.08
N TYR A 131 3.12 -2.67 -2.09
CA TYR A 131 3.89 -1.55 -1.53
C TYR A 131 4.06 -1.67 -0.01
N ILE A 132 3.03 -2.14 0.71
CA ILE A 132 3.11 -2.45 2.14
C ILE A 132 4.22 -3.47 2.40
N ALA A 133 4.23 -4.56 1.64
CA ALA A 133 5.25 -5.61 1.79
C ALA A 133 6.66 -5.09 1.51
N ILE A 134 6.86 -4.33 0.42
CA ILE A 134 8.19 -3.75 0.11
C ILE A 134 8.59 -2.77 1.23
N GLY A 135 7.64 -1.97 1.72
CA GLY A 135 7.88 -1.01 2.80
C GLY A 135 8.25 -1.64 4.13
N GLY A 136 7.56 -2.71 4.51
CA GLY A 136 7.87 -3.48 5.71
C GLY A 136 9.31 -4.01 5.67
N GLU A 137 9.74 -4.59 4.56
CA GLU A 137 11.12 -5.09 4.41
C GLU A 137 12.16 -3.96 4.49
N ILE A 138 11.90 -2.80 3.87
CA ILE A 138 12.83 -1.66 3.92
C ILE A 138 12.93 -1.10 5.34
N THR A 139 11.78 -0.89 6.00
CA THR A 139 11.74 -0.35 7.38
C THR A 139 12.39 -1.31 8.39
N SER A 140 12.16 -2.61 8.27
CA SER A 140 12.85 -3.62 9.09
C SER A 140 14.36 -3.63 8.83
N THR A 141 14.80 -3.41 7.59
CA THR A 141 16.24 -3.29 7.28
C THR A 141 16.86 -2.07 7.97
N LEU A 142 16.18 -0.93 7.93
CA LEU A 142 16.63 0.30 8.60
C LEU A 142 16.67 0.18 10.13
N GLU A 143 15.70 -0.52 10.73
CA GLU A 143 15.70 -0.82 12.16
C GLU A 143 16.95 -1.61 12.56
N LEU A 144 17.33 -2.62 11.76
CA LEU A 144 18.53 -3.42 12.00
C LEU A 144 19.82 -2.59 11.80
N GLU A 145 19.89 -1.72 10.80
CA GLU A 145 21.04 -0.83 10.61
C GLU A 145 21.26 0.08 11.83
N ASN A 146 20.21 0.69 12.35
CA ASN A 146 20.28 1.57 13.52
C ASN A 146 20.70 0.84 14.81
N GLN A 147 20.31 -0.43 14.98
CA GLN A 147 20.72 -1.23 16.13
C GLN A 147 22.21 -1.59 16.13
N ASN A 148 22.88 -1.55 14.96
CA ASN A 148 24.29 -1.89 14.81
C ASN A 148 25.24 -0.66 14.95
N GLU A 149 24.70 0.54 15.15
CA GLU A 149 25.49 1.77 15.37
C GLU A 149 25.88 2.00 16.86
N TYR A 150 25.45 1.11 17.76
CA TYR A 150 25.75 1.13 19.20
C TYR A 150 26.61 -0.07 19.64
#